data_AF-A0A6N9CD91-F1
#
_entry.id   AF-A0A6N9CD91-F1
#
_cell.length_a   1.000
_cell.length_b   1.000
_cell.length_c   1.000
_cell.angle_alpha   90.00
_cell.angle_beta   90.00
_cell.angle_gamma   90.00
#
_symmetry.space_group_name_H-M   'P 1'
#
loop_
_entity.id
_entity.type
_entity.pdbx_description
1 polymer ?
#
loop_
_entity_poly.entity_id
_entity_poly.type
_entity_poly.pdbx_seq_one_letter_code
_entity_poly.pdbx_strand_id
1 'polypeptide(L)'
;MDEKQELIEIYKLHAGLADSVSRQRGTTNRFYILLMSGLSVLFSALLQLRNGVPLGGLMIGFGLLGTSLAVAWYIHIRSYRQLNSGKFKPLHELEEKLAYPFFKREWELLEEGENPNKYWKLTVVETFVPIIFFFLFAVVLCIGIYLLLR
;
A
#
# COMPACT_ATOMS: atom_id res chain seq x y z
N MET A 1 22.02 -33.55 7.40
CA MET A 1 21.28 -32.65 8.31
C MET A 1 20.16 -33.47 8.91
N ASP A 2 19.83 -33.29 10.19
CA ASP A 2 18.67 -33.95 10.80
C ASP A 2 17.38 -33.42 10.17
N GLU A 3 16.40 -34.28 9.91
CA GLU A 3 15.15 -33.92 9.20
C GLU A 3 14.41 -32.76 9.91
N LYS A 4 14.43 -32.77 11.25
CA LYS A 4 13.85 -31.72 12.08
C LYS A 4 14.59 -30.40 11.92
N GLN A 5 15.92 -30.44 11.78
CA GLN A 5 16.72 -29.24 11.57
C GLN A 5 16.43 -28.62 10.20
N GLU A 6 16.31 -29.43 9.15
CA GLU A 6 15.93 -28.98 7.82
C GLU A 6 14.55 -28.31 7.80
N LEU A 7 13.56 -28.92 8.45
CA LEU A 7 12.22 -28.34 8.59
C LEU A 7 12.26 -26.96 9.27
N ILE A 8 13.03 -26.83 10.36
CA ILE A 8 13.17 -25.56 11.10
C ILE A 8 13.85 -24.49 10.23
N GLU A 9 14.85 -24.87 9.43
CA GLU A 9 15.55 -23.94 8.53
C GLU A 9 14.62 -23.43 7.42
N ILE A 10 13.85 -24.32 6.78
CA ILE A 10 12.85 -23.94 5.76
C ILE A 10 11.80 -23.01 6.38
N TYR A 11 11.30 -23.34 7.57
CA TYR A 11 10.33 -22.52 8.29
C TYR A 11 10.88 -21.12 8.59
N LYS A 12 12.09 -21.02 9.15
CA LYS A 12 12.73 -19.72 9.43
C LYS A 12 12.91 -18.88 8.16
N LEU A 13 13.34 -19.50 7.07
CA LEU A 13 13.49 -18.83 5.78
C LEU A 13 12.13 -18.30 5.28
N HIS A 14 11.08 -19.12 5.30
CA HIS A 14 9.75 -18.72 4.86
C HIS A 14 9.14 -17.63 5.74
N ALA A 15 9.27 -17.74 7.07
CA ALA A 15 8.83 -16.71 8.00
C ALA A 15 9.55 -15.36 7.71
N GLY A 16 10.86 -15.39 7.48
CA GLY A 16 11.63 -14.21 7.07
C GLY A 16 11.19 -13.63 5.72
N LEU A 17 10.81 -14.48 4.76
CA LEU A 17 10.25 -14.06 3.47
C LEU A 17 8.84 -13.47 3.56
N ALA A 18 8.05 -13.80 4.58
CA ALA A 18 6.75 -13.18 4.84
C ALA A 18 6.93 -11.81 5.53
N ASP A 19 7.84 -11.71 6.49
CA ASP A 19 8.18 -10.45 7.16
C ASP A 19 8.77 -9.43 6.17
N SER A 20 9.66 -9.86 5.27
CA SER A 20 10.27 -8.98 4.27
C SER A 20 9.24 -8.32 3.35
N VAL A 21 8.18 -9.04 2.94
CA VAL A 21 7.06 -8.47 2.17
C VAL A 21 6.33 -7.41 2.98
N SER A 22 6.09 -7.66 4.26
CA SER A 22 5.45 -6.69 5.15
C SER A 22 6.30 -5.42 5.31
N ARG A 23 7.63 -5.55 5.43
CA ARG A 23 8.56 -4.42 5.43
C ARG A 23 8.56 -3.66 4.10
N GLN A 24 8.54 -4.39 2.98
CA GLN A 24 8.51 -3.79 1.65
C GLN A 24 7.24 -2.96 1.45
N ARG A 25 6.08 -3.46 1.87
CA ARG A 25 4.81 -2.70 1.88
C ARG A 25 4.94 -1.37 2.63
N GLY A 26 5.52 -1.40 3.83
CA GLY A 26 5.73 -0.17 4.63
C GLY A 26 6.66 0.84 3.94
N THR A 27 7.69 0.36 3.26
CA THR A 27 8.60 1.22 2.47
C THR A 27 7.93 1.78 1.22
N THR A 28 7.12 0.99 0.51
CA THR A 28 6.33 1.49 -0.63
C THR A 28 5.32 2.55 -0.21
N ASN A 29 4.66 2.39 0.95
CA ASN A 29 3.77 3.42 1.48
C ASN A 29 4.50 4.75 1.75
N ARG A 30 5.66 4.69 2.41
CA ARG A 30 6.48 5.89 2.63
C ARG A 30 6.92 6.55 1.33
N PHE A 31 7.30 5.76 0.33
CA PHE A 31 7.65 6.26 -1.00
C PHE A 31 6.49 7.05 -1.62
N TYR A 32 5.27 6.52 -1.61
CA TYR A 32 4.12 7.23 -2.18
C TYR A 32 3.74 8.48 -1.39
N ILE A 33 3.82 8.46 -0.05
CA ILE A 33 3.60 9.66 0.76
C ILE A 33 4.58 10.76 0.35
N LEU A 34 5.86 10.44 0.23
CA LEU A 34 6.90 11.38 -0.18
C LEU A 34 6.66 11.88 -1.61
N LEU A 35 6.31 10.98 -2.53
CA LEU A 35 6.03 11.30 -3.93
C LEU A 35 4.85 12.27 -4.05
N MET A 36 3.74 12.01 -3.35
CA MET A 36 2.55 12.88 -3.37
C MET A 36 2.83 14.24 -2.73
N SER A 37 3.61 14.27 -1.65
CA SER A 37 4.00 15.50 -0.96
C SER A 37 4.91 16.35 -1.85
N GLY A 38 5.93 15.72 -2.46
CA GLY A 38 6.83 16.37 -3.40
C GLY A 38 6.10 16.88 -4.64
N LEU A 39 5.18 16.10 -5.20
CA LEU A 39 4.34 16.50 -6.31
C LEU A 39 3.51 17.76 -5.97
N SER A 40 2.95 17.82 -4.75
CA SER A 40 2.18 18.99 -4.27
C SER A 40 3.05 20.25 -4.14
N VAL A 41 4.28 20.11 -3.65
CA VAL A 41 5.25 21.23 -3.58
C VAL A 41 5.63 21.71 -4.98
N LEU A 42 5.93 20.79 -5.90
CA LEU A 42 6.23 21.11 -7.29
C LEU A 42 5.09 21.86 -7.96
N PHE A 43 3.85 21.43 -7.74
CA PHE A 43 2.69 22.13 -8.28
C PHE A 43 2.53 23.55 -7.72
N SER A 44 2.73 23.75 -6.42
CA SER A 44 2.74 25.08 -5.82
C SER A 44 3.80 26.00 -6.46
N ALA A 45 5.01 25.49 -6.71
CA ALA A 45 6.05 26.23 -7.40
C ALA A 45 5.68 26.55 -8.87
N LEU A 46 5.12 25.59 -9.60
CA LEU A 46 4.65 25.79 -10.97
C LEU A 46 3.55 26.85 -11.07
N LEU A 47 2.65 26.94 -10.08
CA LEU A 47 1.63 27.97 -10.03
C LEU A 47 2.23 29.38 -9.88
N GLN A 48 3.34 29.53 -9.17
CA GLN A 48 4.04 30.82 -9.00
C GLN A 48 4.84 31.21 -10.24
N LEU A 49 5.40 30.22 -10.94
CA LEU A 49 6.22 30.41 -12.14
C LEU A 49 5.41 30.42 -13.45
N ARG A 50 4.09 30.32 -13.37
CA ARG A 50 3.23 30.26 -14.57
C ARG A 50 3.32 31.59 -15.33
N ASN A 51 3.94 31.55 -16.50
CA ASN A 51 4.02 32.71 -17.41
C ASN A 51 3.25 32.39 -18.68
N GLY A 52 2.00 32.88 -18.77
CA GLY A 52 1.12 32.67 -19.94
C GLY A 52 0.51 31.27 -20.06
N VAL A 53 0.86 30.32 -19.18
CA VAL A 53 0.25 28.98 -19.16
C VAL A 53 -1.16 29.05 -18.52
N PRO A 54 -2.21 28.56 -19.18
CA PRO A 54 -3.56 28.52 -18.61
C PRO A 54 -3.61 27.69 -17.33
N LEU A 55 -4.18 28.26 -16.26
CA LEU A 55 -4.33 27.59 -14.97
C LEU A 55 -5.10 26.26 -15.10
N GLY A 56 -6.15 26.23 -15.91
CA GLY A 56 -6.93 25.02 -16.15
C GLY A 56 -6.08 23.87 -16.70
N GLY A 57 -5.19 24.16 -17.66
CA GLY A 57 -4.29 23.16 -18.24
C GLY A 57 -3.30 22.57 -17.22
N LEU A 58 -2.71 23.43 -16.37
CA LEU A 58 -1.83 22.97 -15.28
C LEU A 58 -2.57 22.10 -14.26
N MET A 59 -3.79 22.49 -13.89
CA MET A 59 -4.63 21.73 -12.96
C MET A 59 -5.05 20.37 -13.52
N ILE A 60 -5.36 20.29 -14.82
CA ILE A 60 -5.67 19.02 -15.49
C ILE A 60 -4.45 18.10 -15.46
N GLY A 61 -3.27 18.59 -15.85
CA GLY A 61 -2.04 17.78 -15.85
C GLY A 61 -1.70 17.25 -14.46
N PHE A 62 -1.76 18.12 -13.45
CA PHE A 62 -1.52 17.74 -12.06
C PHE A 62 -2.56 16.76 -11.52
N GLY A 63 -3.85 17.01 -11.79
CA GLY A 63 -4.95 16.15 -11.36
C GLY A 63 -4.85 14.75 -11.99
N LEU A 64 -4.55 14.64 -13.29
CA LEU A 64 -4.33 13.35 -13.97
C LEU A 64 -3.13 12.58 -13.41
N LEU A 65 -1.99 13.27 -13.21
CA LEU A 65 -0.80 12.64 -12.64
C LEU A 65 -1.05 12.16 -11.20
N GLY A 66 -1.66 12.99 -10.35
CA GLY A 66 -1.93 12.63 -8.97
C GLY A 66 -2.98 11.53 -8.82
N THR A 67 -4.06 11.56 -9.61
CA THR A 67 -5.07 10.48 -9.61
C THR A 67 -4.48 9.15 -10.08
N SER A 68 -3.71 9.14 -11.16
CA SER A 68 -3.06 7.92 -11.66
C SER A 68 -2.08 7.33 -10.65
N LEU A 69 -1.27 8.17 -9.99
CA LEU A 69 -0.37 7.73 -8.92
C LEU A 69 -1.12 7.20 -7.70
N ALA A 70 -2.27 7.78 -7.34
CA ALA A 70 -3.08 7.29 -6.23
C ALA A 70 -3.70 5.92 -6.53
N VAL A 71 -4.15 5.71 -7.77
CA VAL A 71 -4.62 4.38 -8.24
C VAL A 71 -3.47 3.37 -8.21
N ALA A 72 -2.29 3.72 -8.72
CA ALA A 72 -1.13 2.85 -8.68
C ALA A 72 -0.76 2.47 -7.23
N TRP A 73 -0.77 3.44 -6.32
CA TRP A 73 -0.52 3.20 -4.90
C TRP A 73 -1.50 2.20 -4.29
N TYR A 74 -2.81 2.38 -4.54
CA TYR A 74 -3.85 1.45 -4.11
C TYR A 74 -3.58 0.02 -4.63
N ILE A 75 -3.24 -0.11 -5.91
CA ILE A 75 -2.94 -1.41 -6.54
C ILE A 75 -1.73 -2.07 -5.87
N HIS A 76 -0.66 -1.30 -5.59
CA HIS A 76 0.52 -1.83 -4.90
C HIS A 76 0.19 -2.35 -3.51
N ILE A 77 -0.57 -1.62 -2.69
CA ILE A 77 -1.00 -2.07 -1.36
C ILE A 77 -1.78 -3.39 -1.47
N ARG A 78 -2.72 -3.47 -2.42
CA ARG A 78 -3.52 -4.68 -2.64
C ARG A 78 -2.67 -5.87 -3.08
N SER A 79 -1.71 -5.65 -3.97
CA SER A 79 -0.78 -6.67 -4.44
C SER A 79 0.06 -7.24 -3.30
N TYR A 80 0.62 -6.38 -2.44
CA TYR A 80 1.36 -6.83 -1.26
C TYR A 80 0.50 -7.64 -0.30
N ARG A 81 -0.76 -7.25 -0.07
CA ARG A 81 -1.69 -8.04 0.74
C ARG A 81 -1.89 -9.43 0.14
N GLN A 82 -2.15 -9.52 -1.16
CA GLN A 82 -2.38 -10.80 -1.85
C GLN A 82 -1.14 -11.70 -1.79
N LEU A 83 0.05 -11.14 -2.04
CA LEU A 83 1.32 -11.88 -1.96
C LEU A 83 1.57 -12.40 -0.54
N ASN A 84 1.32 -11.57 0.47
CA ASN A 84 1.46 -11.97 1.87
C ASN A 84 0.50 -13.12 2.20
N SER A 85 -0.79 -12.98 1.89
CA SER A 85 -1.77 -14.07 2.07
C SER A 85 -1.38 -15.36 1.34
N GLY A 86 -0.76 -15.26 0.16
CA GLY A 86 -0.23 -16.42 -0.57
C GLY A 86 0.94 -17.10 0.14
N LYS A 87 1.82 -16.35 0.80
CA LYS A 87 2.97 -16.88 1.54
C LYS A 87 2.59 -17.55 2.87
N PHE A 88 1.55 -17.06 3.54
CA PHE A 88 1.09 -17.65 4.81
C PHE A 88 0.45 -19.03 4.64
N LYS A 89 -0.10 -19.36 3.46
CA LYS A 89 -0.69 -20.68 3.21
C LYS A 89 0.32 -21.83 3.33
N PRO A 90 1.42 -21.88 2.54
CA PRO A 90 2.46 -22.90 2.73
C PRO A 90 3.14 -22.82 4.10
N LEU A 91 3.24 -21.61 4.70
CA LEU A 91 3.81 -21.46 6.03
C LEU A 91 2.98 -22.20 7.08
N HIS A 92 1.65 -22.11 7.04
CA HIS A 92 0.77 -22.86 7.93
C HIS A 92 0.82 -24.38 7.68
N GLU A 93 0.96 -24.82 6.42
CA GLU A 93 1.17 -26.24 6.09
C GLU A 93 2.50 -26.78 6.67
N LEU A 94 3.55 -25.95 6.69
CA LEU A 94 4.81 -26.29 7.36
C LEU A 94 4.66 -26.35 8.89
N GLU A 95 3.84 -25.45 9.46
CA GLU A 95 3.59 -25.39 10.90
C GLU A 95 2.89 -26.63 11.45
N GLU A 96 2.11 -27.37 10.64
CA GLU A 96 1.49 -28.64 11.04
C GLU A 96 2.52 -29.74 11.36
N LYS A 97 3.74 -29.61 10.83
CA LYS A 97 4.86 -30.52 11.10
C LYS A 97 5.72 -30.08 12.29
N LEU A 98 5.46 -28.88 12.83
CA LEU A 98 6.17 -28.33 13.98
C LEU A 98 5.39 -28.61 15.27
N ALA A 99 6.10 -28.59 16.40
CA ALA A 99 5.49 -28.78 17.71
C ALA A 99 4.52 -27.63 18.10
N TYR A 100 4.64 -26.47 17.46
CA TYR A 100 3.82 -25.31 17.75
C TYR A 100 3.60 -24.45 16.51
N PRO A 101 2.34 -24.22 16.07
CA PRO A 101 2.01 -23.43 14.89
C PRO A 101 1.85 -21.95 15.26
N PHE A 102 2.97 -21.23 15.32
CA PHE A 102 3.02 -19.86 15.85
C PHE A 102 2.13 -18.88 15.09
N PHE A 103 2.29 -18.77 13.78
CA PHE A 103 1.57 -17.80 12.94
C PHE A 103 0.09 -18.16 12.81
N LYS A 104 -0.25 -19.45 12.69
CA LYS A 104 -1.64 -19.87 12.74
C LYS A 104 -2.30 -19.46 14.06
N ARG A 105 -1.62 -19.73 15.18
CA ARG A 105 -2.15 -19.39 16.51
C ARG A 105 -2.24 -17.88 16.73
N GLU A 106 -1.28 -17.11 16.23
CA GLU A 106 -1.34 -15.64 16.22
C GLU A 106 -2.59 -15.16 15.47
N TRP A 107 -2.84 -15.68 14.27
CA TRP A 107 -3.99 -15.29 13.47
C TRP A 107 -5.34 -15.63 14.14
N GLU A 108 -5.44 -16.79 14.81
CA GLU A 108 -6.60 -17.17 15.62
C GLU A 108 -6.82 -16.23 16.82
N LEU A 109 -5.74 -15.83 17.52
CA LEU A 109 -5.82 -14.89 18.65
C LEU A 109 -6.31 -13.50 18.21
N LEU A 110 -6.00 -13.12 16.97
CA LEU A 110 -6.49 -11.90 16.32
C LEU A 110 -7.91 -12.07 15.73
N GLU A 111 -8.59 -13.19 16.01
CA GLU A 111 -9.92 -13.54 15.49
C GLU A 111 -9.99 -13.43 13.97
N GLU A 112 -8.90 -13.78 13.28
CA GLU A 112 -8.78 -13.75 11.82
C GLU A 112 -9.08 -12.35 11.21
N GLY A 113 -8.99 -11.32 12.06
CA GLY A 113 -9.39 -9.95 11.77
C GLY A 113 -10.87 -9.81 11.37
N GLU A 114 -11.75 -10.67 11.88
CA GLU A 114 -13.20 -10.51 11.81
C GLU A 114 -13.70 -9.48 12.82
N ASN A 115 -13.01 -9.34 13.95
CA ASN A 115 -13.36 -8.41 15.01
C ASN A 115 -12.45 -7.18 15.04
N PRO A 116 -12.95 -5.99 14.65
CA PRO A 116 -12.18 -4.75 14.67
C PRO A 116 -11.73 -4.33 16.08
N ASN A 117 -12.42 -4.77 17.15
CA ASN A 117 -12.01 -4.46 18.51
C ASN A 117 -10.72 -5.18 18.93
N LYS A 118 -10.40 -6.30 18.27
CA LYS A 118 -9.15 -7.04 18.50
C LYS A 118 -8.07 -6.69 17.50
N TYR A 119 -8.42 -6.62 16.20
CA TYR A 119 -7.43 -6.38 15.16
C TYR A 119 -7.99 -5.58 13.98
N TRP A 120 -7.49 -4.37 13.81
CA TRP A 120 -7.65 -3.63 12.57
C TRP A 120 -6.63 -4.11 11.55
N LYS A 121 -7.12 -4.71 10.46
CA LYS A 121 -6.29 -5.11 9.33
C LYS A 121 -5.55 -3.88 8.81
N LEU A 122 -4.22 -3.89 8.95
CA LEU A 122 -3.39 -2.74 8.55
C LEU A 122 -3.66 -2.30 7.11
N THR A 123 -3.93 -3.26 6.21
CA THR A 123 -4.27 -2.95 4.82
C THR A 123 -5.52 -2.09 4.68
N VAL A 124 -6.52 -2.22 5.55
CA VAL A 124 -7.73 -1.35 5.49
C VAL A 124 -7.33 0.10 5.77
N VAL A 125 -6.51 0.31 6.80
CA VAL A 125 -6.00 1.64 7.18
C VAL A 125 -5.12 2.22 6.08
N GLU A 126 -4.17 1.43 5.56
CA GLU A 126 -3.25 1.86 4.51
C GLU A 126 -3.96 2.17 3.19
N THR A 127 -5.05 1.46 2.89
CA THR A 127 -5.86 1.66 1.68
C THR A 127 -6.66 2.96 1.72
N PHE A 128 -6.95 3.49 2.90
CA PHE A 128 -7.72 4.72 3.04
C PHE A 128 -6.95 5.96 2.52
N VAL A 129 -5.64 6.00 2.74
CA VAL A 129 -4.78 7.12 2.34
C VAL A 129 -4.78 7.37 0.82
N PRO A 130 -4.49 6.39 -0.06
CA PRO A 130 -4.53 6.62 -1.51
C PRO A 130 -5.94 6.98 -1.99
N ILE A 131 -7.01 6.49 -1.35
CA ILE A 131 -8.38 6.88 -1.71
C ILE A 131 -8.62 8.38 -1.45
N ILE A 132 -8.16 8.91 -0.32
CA ILE A 132 -8.23 10.35 -0.05
C ILE A 132 -7.49 11.13 -1.13
N PHE A 133 -6.24 10.77 -1.41
CA PHE A 133 -5.46 11.46 -2.45
C PHE A 133 -6.14 11.39 -3.82
N PHE A 134 -6.69 10.23 -4.19
CA PHE A 134 -7.44 10.08 -5.43
C PHE A 134 -8.56 11.12 -5.54
N PHE A 135 -9.40 11.27 -4.52
CA PHE A 135 -10.48 12.25 -4.54
C PHE A 135 -9.96 13.69 -4.57
N LEU A 136 -8.91 14.01 -3.82
CA LEU A 136 -8.30 15.34 -3.83
C LEU A 136 -7.81 15.72 -5.24
N PHE A 137 -7.06 14.84 -5.90
CA PHE A 137 -6.58 15.09 -7.26
C PHE A 137 -7.70 15.07 -8.30
N ALA A 138 -8.73 14.24 -8.12
CA ALA A 138 -9.89 14.21 -9.01
C ALA A 138 -10.69 15.53 -8.95
N VAL A 139 -10.84 16.12 -7.77
CA VAL A 139 -11.44 17.45 -7.62
C VAL A 139 -10.62 18.50 -8.35
N VAL A 140 -9.29 18.50 -8.20
CA VAL A 140 -8.41 19.42 -8.93
C VAL A 140 -8.54 19.26 -10.45
N LEU A 141 -8.62 18.02 -10.92
CA LEU A 141 -8.85 17.69 -12.33
C LEU A 141 -10.19 18.28 -12.83
N CYS A 142 -11.29 18.06 -12.10
CA CYS A 142 -12.61 18.59 -12.45
C CYS A 142 -12.62 20.12 -12.49
N ILE A 143 -11.98 20.79 -11.52
CA ILE A 143 -11.85 22.26 -11.52
C ILE A 143 -11.03 22.71 -12.74
N GLY A 144 -9.93 22.03 -13.05
CA GLY A 144 -9.11 22.33 -14.21
C GLY A 144 -9.89 22.25 -15.53
N ILE A 145 -10.71 21.21 -15.69
CA ILE A 145 -11.61 21.03 -16.85
C ILE A 145 -12.61 22.18 -16.92
N TYR A 146 -13.28 22.49 -15.81
CA TYR A 146 -14.25 23.59 -15.75
C TYR A 146 -13.62 24.94 -16.14
N LEU A 147 -12.40 25.23 -15.66
CA LEU A 147 -11.68 26.46 -15.98
C LEU A 147 -11.21 26.55 -17.44
N LEU A 148 -11.08 25.42 -18.15
CA LEU A 148 -10.65 25.39 -19.54
C LEU A 148 -11.83 25.50 -20.51
N LEU A 149 -13.00 25.03 -20.09
CA LEU A 149 -14.26 25.10 -20.84
C LEU A 149 -14.98 26.45 -20.71
N ARG A 150 -14.60 27.26 -19.71
CA ARG A 150 -15.11 28.61 -19.47
C ARG A 150 -14.25 29.66 -20.18
#